data_AF-A0A9E0QWM4-F1
#
_entry.id   AF-A0A9E0QWM4-F1
#
_cell.length_a   1.000
_cell.length_b   1.000
_cell.length_c   1.000
_cell.angle_alpha   90.00
_cell.angle_beta   90.00
_cell.angle_gamma   90.00
#
_symmetry.space_group_name_H-M   'P 1'
#
loop_
_entity.id
_entity.type
_entity.pdbx_description
1 polymer ?
#
loop_
_entity_poly.entity_id
_entity_poly.type
_entity_poly.pdbx_seq_one_letter_code
_entity_poly.pdbx_strand_id
1 'polypeptide(L)' 'RIQKMVAHEDPANPLSDDAIAQMISTDGPVLARRTVAKYRDMLHIPSSFQRKRQGKLNGM' A
#
# COMPACT_ATOMS: atom_id res chain seq x y z
N ARG A 1 -5.06 -8.95 -4.65
CA ARG A 1 -5.62 -8.39 -3.38
C ARG A 1 -4.98 -7.04 -3.04
N ILE A 2 -3.63 -6.94 -2.98
CA ILE A 2 -2.90 -5.68 -2.74
C ILE A 2 -3.32 -4.54 -3.70
N GLN A 3 -3.32 -4.78 -5.01
CA GLN A 3 -3.72 -3.76 -6.00
C GLN A 3 -5.14 -3.21 -5.75
N LYS A 4 -6.10 -4.08 -5.37
CA LYS A 4 -7.47 -3.66 -5.04
C LYS A 4 -7.50 -2.80 -3.77
N MET A 5 -6.78 -3.20 -2.73
CA MET A 5 -6.67 -2.41 -1.49
C MET A 5 -6.08 -1.02 -1.76
N VAL A 6 -5.04 -0.94 -2.58
CA VAL A 6 -4.43 0.34 -2.99
C VAL A 6 -5.36 1.15 -3.91
N ALA A 7 -6.17 0.50 -4.75
CA ALA A 7 -7.12 1.21 -5.62
C ALA A 7 -8.31 1.81 -4.85
N HIS A 8 -8.66 1.23 -3.70
CA HIS A 8 -9.74 1.70 -2.82
C HIS A 8 -9.22 2.45 -1.58
N GLU A 9 -7.93 2.75 -1.51
CA GLU A 9 -7.37 3.52 -0.40
C GLU A 9 -7.72 5.01 -0.50
N ASP A 10 -7.64 5.71 0.63
CA ASP A 10 -7.67 7.17 0.64
C ASP A 10 -6.33 7.71 0.10
N PRO A 11 -6.28 8.43 -1.04
CA PRO A 11 -5.04 8.99 -1.57
C PRO A 11 -4.38 10.03 -0.66
N ALA A 12 -5.15 10.70 0.21
CA ALA A 12 -4.63 11.63 1.21
C ALA A 12 -3.92 10.90 2.36
N ASN A 13 -4.31 9.64 2.60
CA ASN A 13 -3.71 8.76 3.61
C ASN A 13 -3.44 7.34 3.06
N PRO A 14 -2.43 7.18 2.18
CA PRO A 14 -2.15 5.90 1.52
C PRO A 14 -1.83 4.77 2.50
N LEU A 15 -2.28 3.55 2.20
CA LEU A 15 -2.06 2.40 3.07
C LEU A 15 -0.58 2.00 3.07
N SER A 16 -0.02 1.86 4.27
CA SER A 16 1.34 1.34 4.46
C SER A 16 1.42 -0.15 4.17
N ASP A 17 2.62 -0.64 3.89
CA ASP A 17 2.87 -2.07 3.67
C ASP A 17 2.47 -2.91 4.89
N ASP A 18 2.68 -2.39 6.10
CA ASP A 18 2.27 -3.03 7.35
C ASP A 18 0.75 -3.11 7.49
N ALA A 19 0.03 -2.04 7.13
CA ALA A 19 -1.43 -2.03 7.17
C ALA A 19 -2.01 -3.04 6.18
N ILE A 20 -1.49 -3.09 4.95
CA ILE A 20 -1.90 -4.06 3.93
C ILE A 20 -1.58 -5.48 4.38
N ALA A 21 -0.40 -5.70 4.96
CA ALA A 21 0.00 -7.00 5.50
C ALA A 21 -0.97 -7.48 6.59
N GLN A 22 -1.31 -6.61 7.54
CA GLN A 22 -2.27 -6.92 8.61
C GLN A 22 -3.66 -7.23 8.04
N MET A 23 -4.20 -6.38 7.16
CA MET A 23 -5.52 -6.56 6.55
C MET A 23 -5.63 -7.87 5.75
N ILE A 24 -4.56 -8.28 5.06
CA ILE A 24 -4.53 -9.57 4.35
C ILE A 24 -4.43 -10.73 5.33
N SER A 25 -3.67 -10.57 6.41
CA SER A 25 -3.48 -11.59 7.45
C SER A 25 -4.74 -11.79 8.31
N THR A 26 -5.66 -10.83 8.34
CA THR A 26 -6.94 -10.95 9.07
C THR A 26 -7.82 -12.07 8.51
N ASP A 27 -7.90 -12.20 7.18
CA ASP A 27 -8.77 -13.17 6.49
C ASP A 27 -7.98 -14.30 5.82
N GLY A 28 -6.72 -14.50 6.17
CA GLY A 28 -5.81 -15.32 5.38
C GLY A 28 -4.48 -15.63 6.05
N PRO A 29 -3.50 -16.17 5.29
CA PRO A 29 -2.19 -16.49 5.82
C PRO A 29 -1.45 -15.23 6.27
N VAL A 30 -0.67 -15.37 7.35
CA VAL A 30 0.17 -14.28 7.88
C VAL A 30 1.12 -13.80 6.78
N LEU A 31 0.95 -12.54 6.38
CA LEU A 31 1.74 -11.90 5.36
C LEU A 31 2.73 -10.93 6.01
N ALA A 32 4.00 -11.05 5.68
CA ALA A 32 5.01 -10.12 6.17
C ALA A 32 5.03 -8.82 5.36
N ARG A 33 5.37 -7.71 6.02
CA ARG A 33 5.57 -6.39 5.38
C ARG A 33 6.48 -6.44 4.15
N ARG A 34 7.62 -7.13 4.25
CA ARG A 34 8.60 -7.26 3.14
C ARG A 34 7.98 -7.93 1.91
N THR A 35 7.06 -8.88 2.13
CA THR A 35 6.34 -9.55 1.04
C THR A 35 5.41 -8.57 0.33
N VAL A 36 4.69 -7.72 1.08
CA VAL A 36 3.87 -6.65 0.50
C VAL A 36 4.72 -5.68 -0.30
N ALA A 37 5.86 -5.22 0.24
CA ALA A 37 6.78 -4.33 -0.46
C ALA A 37 7.25 -4.94 -1.80
N LYS A 38 7.69 -6.20 -1.78
CA LYS A 38 8.06 -6.93 -3.01
C LYS A 38 6.92 -6.97 -4.02
N TYR A 39 5.69 -7.22 -3.58
CA TYR A 39 4.53 -7.22 -4.48
C TYR A 39 4.20 -5.81 -5.01
N ARG A 40 4.36 -4.75 -4.21
CA ARG A 40 4.18 -3.37 -4.70
C ARG A 40 5.18 -3.06 -5.81
N ASP A 41 6.44 -3.41 -5.62
CA ASP A 41 7.48 -3.21 -6.63
C ASP A 41 7.17 -3.96 -7.93
N MET A 42 6.78 -5.23 -7.82
CA MET A 42 6.39 -6.06 -8.98
C MET A 42 5.14 -5.54 -9.71
N LEU A 43 4.25 -4.85 -9.00
CA LEU A 43 3.05 -4.23 -9.56
C LEU A 43 3.27 -2.77 -9.97
N HIS A 44 4.51 -2.25 -9.89
CA HIS A 44 4.86 -0.85 -10.13
C HIS A 44 4.03 0.14 -9.30
N ILE A 45 3.62 -0.26 -8.10
CA ILE A 45 2.88 0.57 -7.17
C ILE A 45 3.90 1.30 -6.26
N PRO A 46 3.95 2.65 -6.27
CA PRO A 46 4.86 3.37 -5.40
C PRO A 46 4.56 3.10 -3.92
N SER A 47 5.57 3.24 -3.06
CA SER A 47 5.41 3.09 -1.61
C SER A 47 4.40 4.10 -1.05
N SER A 48 3.80 3.80 0.10
CA SER A 48 2.87 4.72 0.77
C SER A 48 3.47 6.09 1.03
N PHE A 49 4.76 6.14 1.40
CA PHE A 49 5.50 7.39 1.61
C PHE A 49 5.62 8.22 0.33
N GLN A 50 5.98 7.58 -0.78
CA GLN A 50 6.07 8.26 -2.09
C GLN A 50 4.69 8.78 -2.52
N ARG A 51 3.63 7.98 -2.37
CA ARG A 51 2.25 8.38 -2.70
C ARG A 51 1.79 9.56 -1.84
N LYS A 52 2.09 9.54 -0.54
CA LYS A 52 1.78 10.65 0.38
C LYS A 52 2.49 11.94 -0.04
N ARG A 53 3.75 11.85 -0.47
CA ARG A 53 4.51 13.00 -0.99
C ARG A 53 3.95 13.52 -2.31
N GLN A 54 3.57 12.64 -3.23
CA GLN A 54 2.92 13.01 -4.50
C GLN A 54 1.59 13.71 -4.27
N GLY A 55 0.76 13.21 -3.35
CA GLY A 55 -0.50 13.87 -2.97
C GLY A 55 -0.30 15.29 -2.46
N LYS A 56 0.76 15.54 -1.68
CA LYS A 56 1.11 16.90 -1.25
C LYS A 56 1.59 17.81 -2.38
N LEU A 57 2.33 17.26 -3.35
CA LEU A 57 2.84 18.01 -4.50
C LEU A 57 1.73 18.38 -5.49
N ASN A 58 0.72 17.53 -5.65
CA ASN A 58 -0.41 17.77 -6.56
C ASN A 58 -1.43 18.78 -5.99
N GLY A 59 -1.36 19.10 -4.70
CA GLY A 59 -2.25 20.05 -4.02
C GLY A 59 -1.64 21.43 -3.77
N MET A 60 -0.43 21.69 -4.27
CA MET A 60 0.23 23.01 -4.31
C MET A 60 0.01 23.67 -5.67
#